data_AF-A0A3N7DVZ8-F1
#
_entry.id   AF-A0A3N7DVZ8-F1
#
_cell.length_a   1.000
_cell.length_b   1.000
_cell.length_c   1.000
_cell.angle_alpha   90.00
_cell.angle_beta   90.00
_cell.angle_gamma   90.00
#
_symmetry.space_group_name_H-M   'P 1'
#
loop_
_entity.id
_entity.type
_entity.pdbx_description
1 polymer ?
#
loop_
_entity_poly.entity_id
_entity_poly.type
_entity_poly.pdbx_seq_one_letter_code
_entity_poly.pdbx_strand_id
1 'polypeptide(L)'
;MAQLANLANAFFSALPGQVPGSPPPAASGLNLDVAGPQLSPQPAAAAAHTPEPAALDGFGRSGPHAYAVPEGYGVAIPQLAAAQPSAPSAAGAALPSSPYYFIGESAGYPSSTSDVAVDDRVTAQSFGLPGADELRALLAGDSRQPVVATPGHGNSHGYYFVEEWPQHGRAPDFDRKVASRSHGFDVNAVRRDFPILAERVNGKPLIWLDNAATTHKPQAVIDRLAYFYQHENSNIHRAAHELAARATDAYEAARNKVARFIGSPSPDQVIFVRGATEAINLVANTWGRQNIGAGDEIVVSQLEHHANIVPWQMLAAASGARIRVIPVDDSGQILLDEYRKLLNSRTRLVAITQVSNALGTVTPVQEIVALAHAAGARVLVDGAQSVSHMRVNVQALDADFFVFSGHKVFAPTGIGVVYGKQELLDSMPPWQGGGNMIADVTFEKTLYQPAPNKFEAGTGNIADAVGLGAAIDYVERIGLEAIAHYEHGLLVYATHGLQSVPGLRLVGTAANKASVLSFVLPGYRTEEVGKALNQEGIAVRSGHHCAQPILRRFGLEATVRSSLAFYNTCEEVDTLVSVLQRLARRH
;
A
#
# COMPACT_ATOMS: atom_id res chain seq x y z
N MET A 1 14.69 26.08 -10.71
CA MET A 1 13.66 25.02 -10.83
C MET A 1 12.66 25.30 -11.97
N ALA A 2 11.93 26.43 -11.99
CA ALA A 2 10.90 26.71 -13.01
C ALA A 2 11.40 26.85 -14.47
N GLN A 3 12.53 27.51 -14.71
CA GLN A 3 13.16 27.53 -16.05
C GLN A 3 13.64 26.15 -16.48
N LEU A 4 14.07 25.31 -15.53
CA LEU A 4 14.54 23.97 -15.81
C LEU A 4 13.39 23.07 -16.30
N ALA A 5 12.20 23.20 -15.70
CA ALA A 5 11.01 22.45 -16.12
C ALA A 5 10.52 22.87 -17.51
N ASN A 6 10.55 24.17 -17.84
CA ASN A 6 10.18 24.65 -19.17
C ASN A 6 11.21 24.24 -20.24
N LEU A 7 12.51 24.33 -19.94
CA LEU A 7 13.57 23.85 -20.82
C LEU A 7 13.51 22.32 -20.99
N ALA A 8 13.19 21.58 -19.93
CA ALA A 8 12.99 20.14 -19.98
C ALA A 8 11.76 19.78 -20.83
N ASN A 9 10.62 20.45 -20.65
CA ASN A 9 9.42 20.24 -21.48
C ASN A 9 9.71 20.52 -22.95
N ALA A 10 10.38 21.64 -23.25
CA ALA A 10 10.80 21.97 -24.62
C ALA A 10 11.76 20.90 -25.19
N PHE A 11 12.73 20.45 -24.40
CA PHE A 11 13.67 19.40 -24.77
C PHE A 11 12.97 18.06 -25.07
N PHE A 12 12.09 17.59 -24.19
CA PHE A 12 11.40 16.32 -24.38
C PHE A 12 10.35 16.37 -25.49
N SER A 13 9.71 17.52 -25.72
CA SER A 13 8.81 17.72 -26.86
C SER A 13 9.53 17.74 -28.22
N ALA A 14 10.84 18.00 -28.22
CA ALA A 14 11.67 18.08 -29.43
C ALA A 14 12.40 16.77 -29.78
N LEU A 15 12.30 15.72 -28.96
CA LEU A 15 12.91 14.42 -29.26
C LEU A 15 12.06 13.70 -30.32
N PRO A 16 12.62 13.34 -31.48
CA PRO A 16 11.88 12.62 -32.51
C PRO A 16 11.50 11.21 -32.01
N GLY A 17 10.22 10.88 -32.12
CA GLY A 17 9.74 9.50 -32.00
C GLY A 17 10.45 8.63 -33.05
N GLN A 18 11.02 7.51 -32.62
CA GLN A 18 11.74 6.61 -33.52
C GLN A 18 10.77 6.03 -34.57
N VAL A 19 10.89 6.51 -35.80
CA VAL A 19 10.40 5.82 -36.99
C VAL A 19 11.48 4.82 -37.43
N PRO A 20 11.18 3.52 -37.65
CA PRO A 20 12.18 2.57 -38.10
C PRO A 20 12.49 2.79 -39.60
N GLY A 21 13.76 3.06 -39.92
CA GLY A 21 14.29 2.96 -41.28
C GLY A 21 14.83 4.25 -41.88
N SER A 22 16.02 4.70 -41.44
CA SER A 22 16.94 5.52 -42.24
C SER A 22 18.35 5.44 -41.63
N PRO A 23 19.43 5.40 -42.44
CA PRO A 23 20.80 5.21 -41.94
C PRO A 23 21.31 6.49 -41.24
N PRO A 24 22.27 6.38 -40.31
CA PRO A 24 22.73 7.52 -39.53
C PRO A 24 23.55 8.48 -40.42
N PRO A 25 23.37 9.81 -40.32
CA PRO A 25 24.30 10.74 -40.93
C PRO A 25 25.60 10.80 -40.11
N ALA A 26 26.69 11.02 -40.83
CA ALA A 26 28.07 10.99 -40.34
C ALA A 26 28.34 11.96 -39.18
N ALA A 27 29.24 11.53 -38.29
CA ALA A 27 29.74 12.32 -37.17
C ALA A 27 30.47 13.58 -37.65
N SER A 28 29.96 14.74 -37.25
CA SER A 28 30.68 16.01 -37.29
C SER A 28 31.02 16.40 -35.86
N GLY A 29 32.31 16.33 -35.53
CA GLY A 29 32.85 16.71 -34.24
C GLY A 29 32.69 18.21 -33.98
N LEU A 30 32.34 18.56 -32.74
CA LEU A 30 32.43 19.92 -32.23
C LEU A 30 33.41 19.92 -31.05
N ASN A 31 34.59 20.50 -31.33
CA ASN A 31 35.56 20.94 -30.32
C ASN A 31 34.95 22.08 -29.50
N LEU A 32 35.13 22.02 -28.17
CA LEU A 32 34.84 23.12 -27.26
C LEU A 32 36.14 23.50 -26.54
N ASP A 33 36.93 24.38 -27.17
CA ASP A 33 37.96 25.18 -26.53
C ASP A 33 37.44 26.61 -26.34
N VAL A 34 36.97 26.96 -25.14
CA VAL A 34 37.03 28.33 -24.62
C VAL A 34 37.24 28.29 -23.10
N ALA A 35 38.32 28.94 -22.67
CA ALA A 35 38.85 28.99 -21.33
C ALA A 35 37.97 29.74 -20.32
N GLY A 36 37.84 29.19 -19.11
CA GLY A 36 37.46 29.93 -17.90
C GLY A 36 38.69 30.39 -17.12
N PRO A 37 38.65 31.52 -16.39
CA PRO A 37 39.83 32.05 -15.70
C PRO A 37 40.22 31.21 -14.48
N GLN A 38 41.51 30.85 -14.42
CA GLN A 38 42.19 30.16 -13.32
C GLN A 38 42.48 31.10 -12.14
N LEU A 39 42.43 30.57 -10.92
CA LEU A 39 43.08 31.14 -9.74
C LEU A 39 44.09 30.14 -9.17
N SER A 40 45.34 30.59 -9.03
CA SER A 40 46.51 29.86 -8.52
C SER A 40 46.60 29.88 -6.97
N PRO A 41 47.45 29.03 -6.34
CA PRO A 41 47.27 28.61 -4.94
C PRO A 41 48.30 29.12 -3.88
N GLN A 42 47.90 28.98 -2.60
CA GLN A 42 48.67 28.82 -1.33
C GLN A 42 49.26 30.06 -0.58
N PRO A 43 49.66 29.97 0.74
CA PRO A 43 49.00 29.40 1.94
C PRO A 43 49.22 30.21 3.27
N ALA A 44 48.66 29.70 4.39
CA ALA A 44 49.16 29.74 5.80
C ALA A 44 48.38 30.53 6.92
N ALA A 45 48.06 29.75 7.97
CA ALA A 45 48.08 30.00 9.44
C ALA A 45 47.10 30.97 10.17
N ALA A 46 46.25 30.35 11.01
CA ALA A 46 45.82 30.65 12.39
C ALA A 46 45.51 32.10 12.87
N ALA A 47 44.27 32.30 13.36
CA ALA A 47 43.94 32.59 14.78
C ALA A 47 42.54 33.25 14.96
N ALA A 48 41.88 32.85 16.05
CA ALA A 48 41.05 33.67 16.97
C ALA A 48 39.68 34.26 16.55
N HIS A 49 38.67 33.82 17.32
CA HIS A 49 37.57 34.54 17.98
C HIS A 49 36.51 35.32 17.18
N THR A 50 35.26 34.95 17.43
CA THR A 50 34.06 35.81 17.34
C THR A 50 33.13 35.56 18.54
N PRO A 51 32.29 36.55 18.92
CA PRO A 51 31.89 36.83 20.32
C PRO A 51 30.42 36.49 20.65
N GLU A 52 30.10 36.59 21.95
CA GLU A 52 28.76 36.48 22.58
C GLU A 52 27.74 37.53 22.10
N PRO A 53 26.43 37.27 22.31
CA PRO A 53 25.40 38.30 22.39
C PRO A 53 24.89 38.57 23.83
N ALA A 54 24.93 39.86 24.17
CA ALA A 54 24.03 40.70 24.99
C ALA A 54 23.26 40.13 26.21
N ALA A 55 23.45 40.84 27.33
CA ALA A 55 22.82 40.68 28.63
C ALA A 55 21.38 41.23 28.73
N LEU A 56 20.60 40.64 29.65
CA LEU A 56 19.49 41.28 30.37
C LEU A 56 19.75 41.10 31.87
N ASP A 57 20.06 42.20 32.55
CA ASP A 57 20.14 42.30 34.02
C ASP A 57 18.76 42.52 34.63
N GLY A 58 18.47 41.82 35.74
CA GLY A 58 17.24 42.02 36.50
C GLY A 58 17.02 41.09 37.70
N PHE A 59 17.80 41.31 38.76
CA PHE A 59 17.52 41.00 40.19
C PHE A 59 17.39 39.53 40.66
N GLY A 60 18.27 39.14 41.61
CA GLY A 60 17.86 38.25 42.72
C GLY A 60 18.83 37.17 43.20
N ARG A 61 19.90 37.56 43.89
CA ARG A 61 20.75 36.81 44.84
C ARG A 61 20.33 35.38 45.25
N SER A 62 21.21 34.40 45.03
CA SER A 62 21.85 33.51 46.05
C SER A 62 22.58 32.34 45.38
N GLY A 63 23.87 32.14 45.68
CA GLY A 63 24.62 30.93 45.30
C GLY A 63 24.72 29.94 46.47
N PRO A 64 25.68 28.99 46.47
CA PRO A 64 26.20 28.19 45.36
C PRO A 64 26.13 26.69 45.72
N HIS A 65 25.81 25.76 44.81
CA HIS A 65 26.32 24.38 44.94
C HIS A 65 26.41 23.69 43.57
N ALA A 66 27.64 23.34 43.23
CA ALA A 66 28.02 22.54 42.08
C ALA A 66 27.64 21.06 42.30
N TYR A 67 27.07 20.43 41.28
CA TYR A 67 26.91 18.97 41.25
C TYR A 67 28.22 18.35 40.80
N ALA A 68 28.91 17.71 41.75
CA ALA A 68 30.04 16.83 41.53
C ALA A 68 29.58 15.38 41.32
N VAL A 69 30.31 14.65 40.49
CA VAL A 69 30.22 13.19 40.28
C VAL A 69 30.77 12.46 41.51
N PRO A 70 30.13 11.39 42.03
CA PRO A 70 30.76 10.53 43.03
C PRO A 70 31.38 9.27 42.41
N GLU A 71 32.69 9.10 42.59
CA GLU A 71 33.38 7.81 42.61
C GLU A 71 33.32 7.18 44.02
N GLY A 72 33.25 5.86 44.07
CA GLY A 72 33.76 5.03 45.17
C GLY A 72 32.70 4.37 46.06
N TYR A 73 32.71 3.03 46.09
CA TYR A 73 32.92 2.22 47.31
C TYR A 73 33.00 0.73 46.92
N GLY A 74 34.14 0.08 47.24
CA GLY A 74 34.32 -1.36 47.14
C GLY A 74 34.28 -2.02 48.52
N VAL A 75 33.78 -3.26 48.61
CA VAL A 75 34.04 -4.17 49.75
C VAL A 75 34.05 -5.64 49.28
N ALA A 76 35.20 -6.27 49.54
CA ALA A 76 35.56 -7.66 49.85
C ALA A 76 34.70 -8.87 49.41
N ILE A 77 35.42 -9.84 48.82
CA ILE A 77 35.05 -11.24 48.58
C ILE A 77 35.45 -12.09 49.80
N PRO A 78 34.61 -13.05 50.25
CA PRO A 78 35.07 -14.20 51.02
C PRO A 78 35.14 -15.47 50.16
N GLN A 79 36.29 -16.14 50.18
CA GLN A 79 36.47 -17.53 49.74
C GLN A 79 36.11 -18.48 50.89
N LEU A 80 35.47 -19.63 50.61
CA LEU A 80 35.70 -20.87 51.37
C LEU A 80 35.27 -22.13 50.61
N ALA A 81 35.88 -23.24 51.03
CA ALA A 81 36.22 -24.45 50.29
C ALA A 81 35.17 -25.58 50.27
N ALA A 82 35.45 -26.62 49.48
CA ALA A 82 34.64 -27.81 49.24
C ALA A 82 34.78 -28.92 50.31
N ALA A 83 33.69 -29.69 50.55
CA ALA A 83 33.69 -31.13 50.89
C ALA A 83 32.26 -31.74 50.88
N GLN A 84 32.11 -32.98 50.39
CA GLN A 84 30.92 -33.88 50.49
C GLN A 84 31.06 -34.85 51.70
N PRO A 85 30.24 -35.93 51.87
CA PRO A 85 28.81 -36.00 52.22
C PRO A 85 28.53 -36.88 53.48
N SER A 86 27.37 -36.74 54.12
CA SER A 86 26.84 -37.77 55.05
C SER A 86 25.34 -37.59 55.35
N ALA A 87 24.59 -38.70 55.31
CA ALA A 87 23.22 -38.86 55.84
C ALA A 87 23.26 -39.95 56.95
N PRO A 88 22.16 -40.32 57.66
CA PRO A 88 20.82 -39.73 57.81
C PRO A 88 20.35 -39.60 59.30
N SER A 89 19.26 -38.87 59.60
CA SER A 89 18.16 -39.33 60.49
C SER A 89 16.99 -38.33 60.53
N ALA A 90 15.81 -38.83 60.89
CA ALA A 90 14.50 -38.23 60.76
C ALA A 90 14.05 -37.40 61.98
N ALA A 91 13.29 -36.32 61.76
CA ALA A 91 12.12 -35.93 62.56
C ALA A 91 11.44 -34.64 62.01
N GLY A 92 10.13 -34.74 61.83
CA GLY A 92 9.07 -33.73 61.96
C GLY A 92 9.32 -32.22 61.82
N ALA A 93 8.51 -31.64 60.94
CA ALA A 93 7.68 -30.42 61.12
C ALA A 93 7.97 -29.20 60.23
N ALA A 94 6.86 -28.69 59.70
CA ALA A 94 6.54 -27.33 59.24
C ALA A 94 7.24 -26.77 57.99
N LEU A 95 6.42 -26.55 56.96
CA LEU A 95 6.71 -25.80 55.74
C LEU A 95 7.00 -24.32 56.04
N PRO A 96 7.86 -23.68 55.23
CA PRO A 96 7.50 -22.41 54.62
C PRO A 96 7.63 -22.44 53.09
N SER A 97 6.62 -21.86 52.44
CA SER A 97 6.51 -21.62 51.01
C SER A 97 7.58 -20.65 50.51
N SER A 98 8.25 -20.98 49.42
CA SER A 98 9.02 -20.05 48.58
C SER A 98 8.77 -20.38 47.10
N PRO A 99 8.75 -19.38 46.19
CA PRO A 99 8.02 -19.47 44.94
C PRO A 99 8.93 -19.37 43.71
N TYR A 100 9.37 -20.49 43.11
CA TYR A 100 9.90 -20.50 41.73
C TYR A 100 9.72 -21.88 41.05
N TYR A 101 8.94 -21.84 39.96
CA TYR A 101 9.00 -22.59 38.68
C TYR A 101 9.00 -24.14 38.59
N PHE A 102 7.90 -24.63 38.00
CA PHE A 102 7.73 -25.50 36.81
C PHE A 102 8.13 -27.01 36.77
N ILE A 103 7.33 -27.69 35.92
CA ILE A 103 7.33 -29.11 35.46
C ILE A 103 6.57 -30.00 36.46
N GLY A 104 5.47 -30.67 36.13
CA GLY A 104 4.94 -31.21 34.87
C GLY A 104 4.17 -32.49 35.26
N GLU A 105 3.36 -33.01 34.33
CA GLU A 105 2.74 -34.35 34.37
C GLU A 105 1.39 -34.55 35.10
N SER A 106 0.35 -34.57 34.26
CA SER A 106 -0.61 -35.68 34.07
C SER A 106 -0.91 -36.64 35.24
N ALA A 107 -2.14 -36.56 35.74
CA ALA A 107 -2.97 -37.68 36.18
C ALA A 107 -4.44 -37.21 36.02
N GLY A 108 -5.31 -37.83 35.22
CA GLY A 108 -5.74 -39.22 35.35
C GLY A 108 -6.92 -39.30 36.33
N TYR A 109 -8.10 -38.80 35.95
CA TYR A 109 -9.31 -38.92 36.79
C TYR A 109 -10.03 -40.26 36.52
N PRO A 110 -10.39 -41.02 37.57
CA PRO A 110 -11.08 -42.30 37.41
C PRO A 110 -12.58 -42.09 37.19
N SER A 111 -13.14 -42.90 36.30
CA SER A 111 -14.58 -43.07 36.12
C SER A 111 -15.18 -43.90 37.25
N SER A 112 -16.26 -43.43 37.86
CA SER A 112 -17.19 -44.29 38.60
C SER A 112 -18.61 -44.06 38.09
N THR A 113 -19.20 -45.13 37.57
CA THR A 113 -20.58 -45.25 37.10
C THR A 113 -21.56 -45.31 38.26
N SER A 114 -22.62 -44.52 38.19
CA SER A 114 -23.86 -44.76 38.93
C SER A 114 -25.05 -44.31 38.08
N ASP A 115 -25.90 -45.27 37.74
CA ASP A 115 -27.14 -45.10 36.99
C ASP A 115 -28.12 -44.16 37.70
N VAL A 116 -28.46 -43.05 37.05
CA VAL A 116 -29.69 -42.29 37.30
C VAL A 116 -30.26 -41.88 35.96
N ALA A 117 -31.40 -42.44 35.59
CA ALA A 117 -32.17 -42.03 34.42
C ALA A 117 -32.85 -40.67 34.70
N VAL A 118 -32.44 -39.63 33.98
CA VAL A 118 -33.19 -38.37 33.86
C VAL A 118 -33.17 -37.97 32.38
N ASP A 119 -34.37 -37.80 31.82
CA ASP A 119 -34.68 -37.54 30.42
C ASP A 119 -34.06 -36.21 29.96
N ASP A 120 -33.13 -36.31 29.00
CA ASP A 120 -32.36 -35.21 28.43
C ASP A 120 -32.89 -34.89 27.04
N ARG A 121 -33.69 -33.83 26.91
CA ARG A 121 -34.17 -33.31 25.61
C ARG A 121 -34.31 -31.79 25.61
N VAL A 122 -33.20 -31.09 25.53
CA VAL A 122 -33.18 -29.75 24.90
C VAL A 122 -33.20 -29.96 23.39
N THR A 123 -34.25 -29.47 22.72
CA THR A 123 -34.38 -29.56 21.25
C THR A 123 -34.24 -28.17 20.62
N ALA A 124 -33.92 -28.09 19.32
CA ALA A 124 -33.82 -26.81 18.59
C ALA A 124 -35.10 -25.95 18.71
N GLN A 125 -36.25 -26.59 18.91
CA GLN A 125 -37.55 -25.95 19.13
C GLN A 125 -37.62 -25.20 20.48
N SER A 126 -36.82 -25.60 21.48
CA SER A 126 -36.72 -24.90 22.77
C SER A 126 -36.09 -23.50 22.65
N PHE A 127 -35.47 -23.18 21.49
CA PHE A 127 -34.89 -21.87 21.18
C PHE A 127 -35.60 -21.15 20.02
N GLY A 128 -36.79 -21.61 19.60
CA GLY A 128 -37.55 -20.98 18.51
C GLY A 128 -36.93 -21.17 17.12
N LEU A 129 -36.06 -22.18 16.95
CA LEU A 129 -35.49 -22.55 15.66
C LEU A 129 -36.29 -23.70 15.02
N PRO A 130 -36.39 -23.75 13.68
CA PRO A 130 -37.14 -24.79 12.99
C PRO A 130 -36.57 -26.19 13.23
N GLY A 131 -37.45 -27.15 13.40
CA GLY A 131 -37.09 -28.55 13.63
C GLY A 131 -36.47 -29.21 12.39
N ALA A 132 -35.84 -30.38 12.57
CA ALA A 132 -35.17 -31.11 11.48
C ALA A 132 -36.08 -31.46 10.28
N ASP A 133 -37.39 -31.58 10.52
CA ASP A 133 -38.37 -31.87 9.46
C ASP A 133 -38.84 -30.61 8.73
N GLU A 134 -38.89 -29.46 9.41
CA GLU A 134 -39.12 -28.15 8.78
C GLU A 134 -37.93 -27.71 7.94
N LEU A 135 -36.70 -28.00 8.41
CA LEU A 135 -35.48 -27.74 7.67
C LEU A 135 -35.43 -28.57 6.37
N ARG A 136 -35.90 -29.83 6.42
CA ARG A 136 -36.01 -30.69 5.22
C ARG A 136 -37.08 -30.19 4.25
N ALA A 137 -38.19 -29.63 4.73
CA ALA A 137 -39.19 -29.02 3.87
C ALA A 137 -38.69 -27.74 3.18
N LEU A 138 -37.89 -26.92 3.88
CA LEU A 138 -37.23 -25.73 3.32
C LEU A 138 -36.19 -26.08 2.25
N LEU A 139 -35.44 -27.16 2.44
CA LEU A 139 -34.42 -27.62 1.49
C LEU A 139 -34.99 -28.39 0.29
N ALA A 140 -36.22 -28.89 0.39
CA ALA A 140 -36.91 -29.60 -0.71
C ALA A 140 -37.54 -28.67 -1.76
N GLY A 141 -37.54 -27.34 -1.53
CA GLY A 141 -38.25 -26.36 -2.35
C GLY A 141 -37.53 -25.82 -3.59
N ASP A 142 -36.25 -26.15 -3.84
CA ASP A 142 -35.50 -25.57 -4.97
C ASP A 142 -34.99 -26.67 -5.92
N SER A 143 -35.89 -27.15 -6.77
CA SER A 143 -35.56 -28.05 -7.88
C SER A 143 -35.18 -27.22 -9.12
N ARG A 144 -33.95 -26.68 -9.14
CA ARG A 144 -33.30 -26.24 -10.38
C ARG A 144 -32.61 -27.42 -11.05
N GLN A 145 -33.01 -27.69 -12.29
CA GLN A 145 -32.49 -28.79 -13.11
C GLN A 145 -30.97 -28.72 -13.30
N PRO A 146 -30.27 -29.87 -13.42
CA PRO A 146 -28.85 -29.90 -13.72
C PRO A 146 -28.61 -29.55 -15.19
N VAL A 147 -27.93 -28.42 -15.45
CA VAL A 147 -27.48 -28.07 -16.80
C VAL A 147 -26.22 -28.88 -17.12
N VAL A 148 -26.33 -29.73 -18.14
CA VAL A 148 -25.23 -30.47 -18.76
C VAL A 148 -24.25 -29.49 -19.41
N ALA A 149 -22.99 -29.48 -18.97
CA ALA A 149 -21.94 -28.71 -19.60
C ALA A 149 -21.41 -29.45 -20.84
N THR A 150 -21.65 -28.88 -22.02
CA THR A 150 -21.03 -29.31 -23.28
C THR A 150 -19.83 -28.37 -23.55
N PRO A 151 -18.65 -28.86 -23.98
CA PRO A 151 -17.49 -27.99 -24.16
C PRO A 151 -17.62 -27.19 -25.47
N GLY A 152 -18.05 -25.94 -25.35
CA GLY A 152 -18.01 -24.96 -26.44
C GLY A 152 -16.62 -24.33 -26.53
N HIS A 153 -15.92 -24.58 -27.63
CA HIS A 153 -14.80 -23.74 -28.06
C HIS A 153 -15.32 -22.36 -28.43
N GLY A 154 -14.86 -21.32 -27.73
CA GLY A 154 -15.11 -19.92 -28.06
C GLY A 154 -14.15 -19.03 -27.29
N ASN A 155 -13.32 -18.29 -28.03
CA ASN A 155 -12.47 -17.22 -27.52
C ASN A 155 -13.28 -16.23 -26.66
N SER A 156 -12.88 -16.02 -25.40
CA SER A 156 -13.29 -14.86 -24.61
C SER A 156 -12.19 -14.46 -23.63
N HIS A 157 -11.24 -13.65 -24.12
CA HIS A 157 -10.41 -12.81 -23.26
C HIS A 157 -11.21 -11.54 -22.93
N GLY A 158 -12.14 -11.67 -21.98
CA GLY A 158 -12.90 -10.56 -21.43
C GLY A 158 -12.98 -10.74 -19.92
N TYR A 159 -12.37 -9.83 -19.16
CA TYR A 159 -12.52 -9.79 -17.71
C TYR A 159 -14.02 -9.78 -17.37
N TYR A 160 -14.48 -10.65 -16.46
CA TYR A 160 -15.90 -10.89 -16.17
C TYR A 160 -16.70 -9.66 -15.66
N PHE A 161 -16.03 -8.53 -15.40
CA PHE A 161 -16.63 -7.24 -15.02
C PHE A 161 -16.73 -6.24 -16.19
N VAL A 162 -16.33 -6.66 -17.40
CA VAL A 162 -16.40 -5.88 -18.63
C VAL A 162 -17.43 -6.55 -19.53
N GLU A 163 -18.69 -6.14 -19.44
CA GLU A 163 -19.55 -6.24 -20.61
C GLU A 163 -18.98 -5.31 -21.71
N GLU A 164 -19.07 -5.71 -22.98
CA GLU A 164 -18.73 -4.83 -24.10
C GLU A 164 -19.69 -3.63 -24.12
N TRP A 165 -19.24 -2.51 -23.55
CA TRP A 165 -20.03 -1.28 -23.47
C TRP A 165 -19.71 -0.36 -24.64
N PRO A 166 -20.69 0.39 -25.17
CA PRO A 166 -20.59 1.03 -26.48
C PRO A 166 -19.38 1.96 -26.57
N GLN A 167 -18.54 1.71 -27.58
CA GLN A 167 -17.45 2.61 -27.95
C GLN A 167 -18.01 3.99 -28.28
N HIS A 168 -17.37 5.01 -27.69
CA HIS A 168 -17.43 6.44 -28.02
C HIS A 168 -18.63 6.89 -28.87
N GLY A 169 -19.74 7.20 -28.22
CA GLY A 169 -20.89 7.84 -28.86
C GLY A 169 -21.81 8.51 -27.84
N ARG A 170 -21.73 9.85 -27.77
CA ARG A 170 -22.45 10.74 -26.82
C ARG A 170 -22.11 10.47 -25.34
N ALA A 171 -22.02 11.51 -24.50
CA ALA A 171 -21.96 11.30 -23.06
C ALA A 171 -23.14 10.38 -22.68
N PRO A 172 -22.92 9.24 -22.01
CA PRO A 172 -24.02 8.51 -21.41
C PRO A 172 -24.80 9.51 -20.58
N ASP A 173 -26.13 9.41 -20.60
CA ASP A 173 -26.94 10.03 -19.57
C ASP A 173 -26.63 9.24 -18.29
N PHE A 174 -25.47 9.55 -17.68
CA PHE A 174 -25.13 9.14 -16.32
C PHE A 174 -26.07 9.96 -15.45
N ASP A 175 -27.34 9.54 -15.50
CA ASP A 175 -28.46 10.39 -15.17
C ASP A 175 -28.25 10.80 -13.71
N ARG A 176 -28.26 12.11 -13.46
CA ARG A 176 -28.05 12.69 -12.12
C ARG A 176 -28.98 12.05 -11.09
N LYS A 177 -30.11 11.49 -11.53
CA LYS A 177 -31.07 10.74 -10.72
C LYS A 177 -30.86 9.21 -10.72
N VAL A 178 -30.08 8.68 -11.65
CA VAL A 178 -29.69 7.27 -11.79
C VAL A 178 -28.38 6.99 -11.06
N ALA A 179 -27.43 7.92 -11.01
CA ALA A 179 -26.30 7.84 -10.07
C ALA A 179 -26.72 7.80 -8.58
N SER A 180 -27.99 8.14 -8.29
CA SER A 180 -28.63 7.95 -6.97
C SER A 180 -29.66 6.81 -6.92
N ARG A 181 -29.96 6.12 -8.03
CA ARG A 181 -31.02 5.08 -8.10
C ARG A 181 -30.73 3.83 -8.92
N SER A 182 -29.77 3.79 -9.85
CA SER A 182 -29.35 2.54 -10.48
C SER A 182 -28.40 1.80 -9.57
N HIS A 183 -28.79 0.58 -9.23
CA HIS A 183 -27.95 -0.41 -8.55
C HIS A 183 -27.53 -0.05 -7.11
N GLY A 184 -28.44 0.49 -6.31
CA GLY A 184 -28.31 0.48 -4.84
C GLY A 184 -27.18 1.34 -4.24
N PHE A 185 -26.45 2.12 -5.04
CA PHE A 185 -25.36 2.98 -4.56
C PHE A 185 -25.85 4.43 -4.35
N ASP A 186 -26.08 4.83 -3.11
CA ASP A 186 -26.40 6.22 -2.74
C ASP A 186 -25.13 6.97 -2.31
N VAL A 187 -24.56 7.74 -3.24
CA VAL A 187 -23.36 8.54 -2.97
C VAL A 187 -23.56 9.54 -1.82
N ASN A 188 -24.76 10.11 -1.64
CA ASN A 188 -24.99 11.07 -0.57
C ASN A 188 -25.04 10.39 0.79
N ALA A 189 -25.52 9.15 0.86
CA ALA A 189 -25.40 8.33 2.06
C ALA A 189 -23.95 8.03 2.38
N VAL A 190 -23.18 7.57 1.40
CA VAL A 190 -21.75 7.26 1.57
C VAL A 190 -20.97 8.49 2.00
N ARG A 191 -21.21 9.67 1.39
CA ARG A 191 -20.53 10.92 1.75
C ARG A 191 -20.73 11.33 3.20
N ARG A 192 -21.88 11.03 3.82
CA ARG A 192 -22.12 11.33 5.24
C ARG A 192 -21.22 10.54 6.17
N ASP A 193 -20.69 9.40 5.72
CA ASP A 193 -19.73 8.63 6.50
C ASP A 193 -18.34 9.29 6.53
N PHE A 194 -18.05 10.29 5.68
CA PHE A 194 -16.74 10.96 5.63
C PHE A 194 -16.84 12.38 6.22
N PRO A 195 -16.60 12.56 7.52
CA PRO A 195 -16.86 13.83 8.21
C PRO A 195 -16.08 15.01 7.60
N ILE A 196 -14.85 14.78 7.13
CA ILE A 196 -14.00 15.82 6.53
C ILE A 196 -14.59 16.43 5.25
N LEU A 197 -15.49 15.74 4.55
CA LEU A 197 -16.14 16.29 3.34
C LEU A 197 -17.15 17.41 3.66
N ALA A 198 -17.52 17.60 4.93
CA ALA A 198 -18.36 18.72 5.37
C ALA A 198 -17.55 20.01 5.61
N GLU A 199 -16.22 19.94 5.57
CA GLU A 199 -15.34 21.08 5.81
C GLU A 199 -15.44 22.13 4.69
N ARG A 200 -15.02 23.36 5.04
CA ARG A 200 -14.89 24.47 4.09
C ARG A 200 -13.44 24.84 3.87
N VAL A 201 -13.04 24.98 2.62
CA VAL A 201 -11.72 25.46 2.21
C VAL A 201 -11.89 26.76 1.44
N ASN A 202 -11.19 27.81 1.85
CA ASN A 202 -11.30 29.15 1.24
C ASN A 202 -12.76 29.69 1.19
N GLY A 203 -13.54 29.39 2.22
CA GLY A 203 -14.95 29.78 2.33
C GLY A 203 -15.93 28.94 1.50
N LYS A 204 -15.44 27.98 0.71
CA LYS A 204 -16.25 27.12 -0.18
C LYS A 204 -16.28 25.68 0.33
N PRO A 205 -17.31 24.89 -0.01
CA PRO A 205 -17.33 23.45 0.32
C PRO A 205 -16.08 22.74 -0.23
N LEU A 206 -15.51 21.83 0.55
CA LEU A 206 -14.38 21.02 0.10
C LEU A 206 -14.81 20.10 -1.06
N ILE A 207 -14.06 20.15 -2.16
CA ILE A 207 -14.13 19.21 -3.27
C ILE A 207 -12.79 18.47 -3.34
N TRP A 208 -12.74 17.26 -2.78
CA TRP A 208 -11.51 16.48 -2.70
C TRP A 208 -11.33 15.57 -3.92
N LEU A 209 -10.38 15.92 -4.79
CA LEU A 209 -10.04 15.16 -6.01
C LEU A 209 -8.54 14.77 -6.02
N ASP A 210 -7.93 14.53 -4.86
CA ASP A 210 -6.55 13.99 -4.73
C ASP A 210 -6.50 12.60 -4.07
N ASN A 211 -7.52 11.79 -4.35
CA ASN A 211 -7.68 10.43 -3.84
C ASN A 211 -6.51 9.48 -4.15
N ALA A 212 -5.89 9.61 -5.33
CA ALA A 212 -4.75 8.79 -5.73
C ALA A 212 -3.46 9.14 -4.97
N ALA A 213 -3.42 10.27 -4.23
CA ALA A 213 -2.38 10.53 -3.23
C ALA A 213 -2.78 9.92 -1.88
N THR A 214 -3.96 10.28 -1.37
CA THR A 214 -4.56 9.66 -0.18
C THR A 214 -6.06 9.84 -0.21
N THR A 215 -6.79 8.83 0.27
CA THR A 215 -8.24 8.95 0.46
C THR A 215 -8.57 9.50 1.84
N HIS A 216 -9.79 10.01 2.01
CA HIS A 216 -10.33 10.33 3.33
C HIS A 216 -10.77 9.08 4.09
N LYS A 217 -11.11 9.24 5.38
CA LYS A 217 -11.41 8.13 6.28
C LYS A 217 -12.89 8.17 6.64
N PRO A 218 -13.63 7.05 6.54
CA PRO A 218 -14.99 6.99 7.01
C PRO A 218 -15.00 7.01 8.55
N GLN A 219 -16.10 7.43 9.14
CA GLN A 219 -16.30 7.55 10.58
C GLN A 219 -16.05 6.21 11.28
N ALA A 220 -16.43 5.09 10.66
CA ALA A 220 -16.17 3.75 11.17
C ALA A 220 -14.68 3.46 11.43
N VAL A 221 -13.77 3.98 10.61
CA VAL A 221 -12.31 3.83 10.80
C VAL A 221 -11.82 4.72 11.94
N ILE A 222 -12.33 5.96 12.00
CA ILE A 222 -11.99 6.93 13.06
C ILE A 222 -12.44 6.38 14.42
N ASP A 223 -13.68 5.91 14.50
CA ASP A 223 -14.26 5.34 15.71
C ASP A 223 -13.52 4.06 16.13
N ARG A 224 -13.13 3.22 15.16
CA ARG A 224 -12.38 1.99 15.47
C ARG A 224 -11.02 2.30 16.10
N LEU A 225 -10.31 3.29 15.58
CA LEU A 225 -9.04 3.76 16.15
C LEU A 225 -9.24 4.34 17.55
N ALA A 226 -10.24 5.20 17.72
CA ALA A 226 -10.57 5.79 19.02
C ALA A 226 -10.89 4.70 20.06
N TYR A 227 -11.71 3.72 19.67
CA TYR A 227 -12.07 2.59 20.51
C TYR A 227 -10.84 1.76 20.92
N PHE A 228 -9.94 1.47 19.98
CA PHE A 228 -8.70 0.73 20.28
C PHE A 228 -7.93 1.43 21.41
N TYR A 229 -7.70 2.74 21.27
CA TYR A 229 -6.95 3.49 22.27
C TYR A 229 -7.68 3.66 23.61
N GLN A 230 -9.01 3.70 23.60
CA GLN A 230 -9.81 3.84 24.81
C GLN A 230 -9.98 2.52 25.58
N HIS A 231 -9.98 1.37 24.90
CA HIS A 231 -10.46 0.11 25.48
C HIS A 231 -9.58 -1.12 25.26
N GLU A 232 -8.66 -1.11 24.28
CA GLU A 232 -7.89 -2.29 23.88
C GLU A 232 -6.38 -2.09 23.90
N ASN A 233 -5.89 -0.85 24.02
CA ASN A 233 -4.48 -0.51 23.84
C ASN A 233 -3.55 -1.32 24.75
N SER A 234 -2.72 -2.14 24.11
CA SER A 234 -1.61 -2.86 24.70
C SER A 234 -0.63 -3.34 23.64
N ASN A 235 0.49 -3.89 24.07
CA ASN A 235 1.40 -4.61 23.19
C ASN A 235 0.87 -6.02 22.90
N ILE A 236 1.25 -6.59 21.77
CA ILE A 236 0.72 -7.85 21.23
C ILE A 236 1.68 -9.04 21.43
N HIS A 237 1.16 -10.26 21.21
CA HIS A 237 1.92 -11.53 21.20
C HIS A 237 2.64 -11.91 22.51
N ARG A 238 2.30 -11.25 23.62
CA ARG A 238 2.78 -11.57 24.97
C ARG A 238 1.62 -11.48 25.96
N ALA A 239 0.60 -12.31 25.74
CA ALA A 239 -0.70 -12.29 26.44
C ALA A 239 -0.63 -12.70 27.93
N ALA A 240 0.21 -12.03 28.72
CA ALA A 240 0.28 -12.19 30.17
C ALA A 240 -0.94 -11.57 30.89
N HIS A 241 -1.71 -10.72 30.19
CA HIS A 241 -2.88 -10.04 30.72
C HIS A 241 -3.94 -9.78 29.64
N GLU A 242 -5.18 -9.54 30.09
CA GLU A 242 -6.38 -9.41 29.26
C GLU A 242 -6.24 -8.36 28.14
N LEU A 243 -5.71 -7.17 28.42
CA LEU A 243 -5.54 -6.14 27.38
C LEU A 243 -4.57 -6.56 26.26
N ALA A 244 -3.53 -7.34 26.57
CA ALA A 244 -2.60 -7.85 25.57
C ALA A 244 -3.27 -8.92 24.70
N ALA A 245 -4.16 -9.75 25.27
CA ALA A 245 -4.97 -10.70 24.51
C ALA A 245 -5.91 -9.96 23.54
N ARG A 246 -6.68 -8.97 24.02
CA ARG A 246 -7.59 -8.17 23.17
C ARG A 246 -6.87 -7.43 22.04
N ALA A 247 -5.73 -6.80 22.34
CA ALA A 247 -4.93 -6.12 21.33
C ALA A 247 -4.42 -7.11 20.27
N THR A 248 -3.98 -8.31 20.70
CA THR A 248 -3.51 -9.37 19.78
C THR A 248 -4.65 -9.86 18.90
N ASP A 249 -5.81 -10.15 19.48
CA ASP A 249 -6.99 -10.60 18.73
C ASP A 249 -7.44 -9.56 17.71
N ALA A 250 -7.45 -8.27 18.08
CA ALA A 250 -7.79 -7.18 17.17
C ALA A 250 -6.79 -7.07 16.00
N TYR A 251 -5.50 -7.17 16.28
CA TYR A 251 -4.43 -7.11 15.28
C TYR A 251 -4.49 -8.29 14.30
N GLU A 252 -4.62 -9.51 14.81
CA GLU A 252 -4.72 -10.71 13.97
C GLU A 252 -6.07 -10.81 13.24
N ALA A 253 -7.16 -10.30 13.82
CA ALA A 253 -8.42 -10.16 13.10
C ALA A 253 -8.30 -9.21 11.89
N ALA A 254 -7.51 -8.14 12.01
CA ALA A 254 -7.23 -7.26 10.88
C ALA A 254 -6.39 -7.95 9.80
N ARG A 255 -5.37 -8.75 10.19
CA ARG A 255 -4.59 -9.57 9.24
C ARG A 255 -5.47 -10.55 8.47
N ASN A 256 -6.39 -11.21 9.17
CA ASN A 256 -7.37 -12.11 8.55
C ASN A 256 -8.29 -11.39 7.56
N LYS A 257 -8.71 -10.15 7.87
CA LYS A 257 -9.51 -9.33 6.93
C LYS A 257 -8.70 -8.99 5.68
N VAL A 258 -7.45 -8.56 5.84
CA VAL A 258 -6.55 -8.30 4.70
C VAL A 258 -6.39 -9.54 3.84
N ALA A 259 -6.13 -10.71 4.45
CA ALA A 259 -5.94 -11.96 3.74
C ALA A 259 -7.17 -12.30 2.88
N ARG A 260 -8.39 -12.23 3.45
CA ARG A 260 -9.62 -12.45 2.68
C ARG A 260 -9.82 -11.42 1.57
N PHE A 261 -9.60 -10.15 1.88
CA PHE A 261 -9.84 -9.03 0.97
C PHE A 261 -9.02 -9.11 -0.33
N ILE A 262 -7.76 -9.54 -0.23
CA ILE A 262 -6.88 -9.74 -1.40
C ILE A 262 -6.91 -11.17 -1.94
N GLY A 263 -7.72 -12.06 -1.35
CA GLY A 263 -7.77 -13.48 -1.73
C GLY A 263 -6.48 -14.25 -1.44
N SER A 264 -5.79 -13.96 -0.34
CA SER A 264 -4.65 -14.75 0.16
C SER A 264 -5.12 -16.10 0.73
N PRO A 265 -4.38 -17.21 0.53
CA PRO A 265 -4.75 -18.52 1.10
C PRO A 265 -4.65 -18.56 2.63
N SER A 266 -3.69 -17.80 3.20
CA SER A 266 -3.45 -17.74 4.64
C SER A 266 -3.17 -16.30 5.09
N PRO A 267 -3.56 -15.91 6.32
CA PRO A 267 -3.05 -14.69 6.96
C PRO A 267 -1.52 -14.71 7.18
N ASP A 268 -0.89 -15.89 7.26
CA ASP A 268 0.57 -15.99 7.49
C ASP A 268 1.39 -15.45 6.31
N GLN A 269 0.75 -15.32 5.15
CA GLN A 269 1.32 -14.76 3.94
C GLN A 269 1.16 -13.24 3.85
N VAL A 270 0.57 -12.61 4.86
CA VAL A 270 0.31 -11.17 4.94
C VAL A 270 1.23 -10.56 5.99
N ILE A 271 2.10 -9.65 5.58
CA ILE A 271 3.02 -8.91 6.43
C ILE A 271 2.59 -7.45 6.49
N PHE A 272 2.51 -6.88 7.69
CA PHE A 272 2.27 -5.47 7.91
C PHE A 272 3.56 -4.66 7.85
N VAL A 273 3.50 -3.56 7.12
CA VAL A 273 4.57 -2.57 6.96
C VAL A 273 3.96 -1.16 7.00
N ARG A 274 4.74 -0.10 6.87
CA ARG A 274 4.26 1.30 6.89
C ARG A 274 3.54 1.73 5.61
N GLY A 275 3.74 1.00 4.50
CA GLY A 275 3.17 1.31 3.20
C GLY A 275 3.80 0.50 2.06
N ALA A 276 3.25 0.62 0.85
CA ALA A 276 3.75 -0.06 -0.35
C ALA A 276 5.23 0.24 -0.66
N THR A 277 5.71 1.45 -0.36
CA THR A 277 7.13 1.78 -0.52
C THR A 277 8.02 0.91 0.36
N GLU A 278 7.64 0.71 1.62
CA GLU A 278 8.38 -0.16 2.53
C GLU A 278 8.24 -1.62 2.12
N ALA A 279 7.05 -2.03 1.68
CA ALA A 279 6.77 -3.35 1.15
C ALA A 279 7.72 -3.75 0.01
N ILE A 280 7.88 -2.87 -0.98
CA ILE A 280 8.79 -3.09 -2.12
C ILE A 280 10.25 -3.13 -1.65
N ASN A 281 10.64 -2.26 -0.72
CA ASN A 281 11.99 -2.27 -0.17
C ASN A 281 12.30 -3.54 0.62
N LEU A 282 11.33 -4.09 1.35
CA LEU A 282 11.45 -5.36 2.04
C LEU A 282 11.80 -6.46 1.02
N VAL A 283 11.00 -6.60 -0.03
CA VAL A 283 11.23 -7.61 -1.08
C VAL A 283 12.58 -7.40 -1.78
N ALA A 284 12.92 -6.16 -2.14
CA ALA A 284 14.20 -5.83 -2.79
C ALA A 284 15.42 -6.17 -1.91
N ASN A 285 15.35 -5.87 -0.61
CA ASN A 285 16.48 -6.06 0.31
C ASN A 285 16.58 -7.46 0.93
N THR A 286 15.56 -8.30 0.76
CA THR A 286 15.57 -9.70 1.22
C THR A 286 15.64 -10.63 0.02
N TRP A 287 14.50 -10.96 -0.59
CA TRP A 287 14.42 -11.83 -1.76
C TRP A 287 15.33 -11.34 -2.90
N GLY A 288 15.28 -10.03 -3.22
CA GLY A 288 16.06 -9.46 -4.31
C GLY A 288 17.56 -9.62 -4.13
N ARG A 289 18.11 -9.28 -2.94
CA ARG A 289 19.54 -9.44 -2.65
C ARG A 289 20.03 -10.87 -2.69
N GLN A 290 19.18 -11.84 -2.33
CA GLN A 290 19.54 -13.26 -2.35
C GLN A 290 19.50 -13.87 -3.75
N ASN A 291 18.65 -13.36 -4.64
CA ASN A 291 18.30 -14.03 -5.91
C ASN A 291 18.72 -13.27 -7.17
N ILE A 292 19.22 -12.03 -7.06
CA ILE A 292 19.57 -11.19 -8.21
C ILE A 292 21.05 -10.79 -8.15
N GLY A 293 21.82 -11.28 -9.13
CA GLY A 293 23.26 -11.05 -9.23
C GLY A 293 23.69 -10.29 -10.49
N ALA A 294 24.99 -10.30 -10.73
CA ALA A 294 25.59 -9.60 -11.86
C ALA A 294 25.10 -10.15 -13.20
N GLY A 295 24.63 -9.26 -14.08
CA GLY A 295 24.14 -9.63 -15.41
C GLY A 295 22.70 -10.17 -15.45
N ASP A 296 22.06 -10.41 -14.31
CA ASP A 296 20.62 -10.66 -14.23
C ASP A 296 19.82 -9.39 -14.58
N GLU A 297 18.55 -9.55 -14.90
CA GLU A 297 17.67 -8.48 -15.33
C GLU A 297 16.43 -8.35 -14.43
N ILE A 298 16.12 -7.10 -14.09
CA ILE A 298 14.87 -6.70 -13.43
C ILE A 298 14.07 -5.90 -14.46
N VAL A 299 12.85 -6.35 -14.74
CA VAL A 299 11.95 -5.68 -15.67
C VAL A 299 10.96 -4.82 -14.86
N VAL A 300 10.84 -3.55 -15.22
CA VAL A 300 9.82 -2.60 -14.70
C VAL A 300 9.06 -2.00 -15.88
N SER A 301 7.95 -1.29 -15.65
CA SER A 301 7.28 -0.54 -16.73
C SER A 301 7.59 0.96 -16.72
N GLN A 302 7.26 1.65 -17.81
CA GLN A 302 7.26 3.12 -17.79
C GLN A 302 6.22 3.71 -16.82
N LEU A 303 5.16 2.96 -16.48
CA LEU A 303 4.05 3.41 -15.64
C LEU A 303 4.34 3.40 -14.14
N GLU A 304 5.50 2.87 -13.73
CA GLU A 304 5.80 2.67 -12.32
C GLU A 304 5.85 3.98 -11.53
N HIS A 305 5.29 3.92 -10.32
CA HIS A 305 5.56 4.89 -9.29
C HIS A 305 7.01 4.77 -8.83
N HIS A 306 7.65 5.86 -8.38
CA HIS A 306 9.04 5.88 -7.93
C HIS A 306 9.36 4.81 -6.87
N ALA A 307 8.38 4.48 -6.01
CA ALA A 307 8.48 3.41 -5.03
C ALA A 307 8.74 2.03 -5.65
N ASN A 308 8.28 1.79 -6.88
CA ASN A 308 8.51 0.58 -7.65
C ASN A 308 9.59 0.76 -8.75
N ILE A 309 10.48 1.74 -8.59
CA ILE A 309 11.65 1.97 -9.46
C ILE A 309 12.93 2.02 -8.63
N VAL A 310 12.97 2.93 -7.67
CA VAL A 310 14.20 3.28 -6.93
C VAL A 310 14.79 2.08 -6.17
N PRO A 311 14.02 1.23 -5.47
CA PRO A 311 14.58 0.07 -4.78
C PRO A 311 15.28 -0.90 -5.74
N TRP A 312 14.73 -1.08 -6.94
CA TRP A 312 15.31 -1.95 -7.97
C TRP A 312 16.58 -1.35 -8.58
N GLN A 313 16.62 -0.03 -8.78
CA GLN A 313 17.83 0.66 -9.22
C GLN A 313 18.95 0.54 -8.19
N MET A 314 18.63 0.70 -6.90
CA MET A 314 19.59 0.51 -5.81
C MET A 314 20.12 -0.92 -5.76
N LEU A 315 19.24 -1.92 -5.90
CA LEU A 315 19.64 -3.33 -5.96
C LEU A 315 20.52 -3.61 -7.19
N ALA A 316 20.11 -3.15 -8.37
CA ALA A 316 20.86 -3.33 -9.61
C ALA A 316 22.25 -2.69 -9.55
N ALA A 317 22.37 -1.49 -8.97
CA ALA A 317 23.65 -0.83 -8.75
C ALA A 317 24.55 -1.62 -7.79
N ALA A 318 23.99 -2.26 -6.76
CA ALA A 318 24.75 -3.03 -5.78
C ALA A 318 25.15 -4.43 -6.29
N SER A 319 24.29 -5.10 -7.06
CA SER A 319 24.51 -6.48 -7.52
C SER A 319 25.12 -6.59 -8.92
N GLY A 320 25.11 -5.51 -9.71
CA GLY A 320 25.49 -5.53 -11.12
C GLY A 320 24.40 -6.05 -12.07
N ALA A 321 23.16 -6.13 -11.60
CA ALA A 321 22.00 -6.44 -12.43
C ALA A 321 21.63 -5.25 -13.34
N ARG A 322 20.71 -5.49 -14.29
CA ARG A 322 20.26 -4.48 -15.26
C ARG A 322 18.77 -4.23 -15.15
N ILE A 323 18.38 -2.96 -15.25
CA ILE A 323 16.98 -2.56 -15.37
C ILE A 323 16.57 -2.59 -16.84
N ARG A 324 15.47 -3.27 -17.14
CA ARG A 324 14.80 -3.29 -18.45
C ARG A 324 13.42 -2.66 -18.28
N VAL A 325 12.96 -1.87 -19.25
CA VAL A 325 11.74 -1.07 -19.10
C VAL A 325 10.72 -1.40 -20.18
N ILE A 326 9.51 -1.78 -19.77
CA ILE A 326 8.36 -2.02 -20.66
C ILE A 326 7.81 -0.67 -21.15
N PRO A 327 7.78 -0.42 -22.47
CA PRO A 327 7.25 0.82 -23.00
C PRO A 327 5.71 0.85 -23.01
N VAL A 328 5.17 2.06 -23.15
CA VAL A 328 3.75 2.30 -23.43
C VAL A 328 3.53 2.95 -24.79
N ASP A 329 2.33 2.78 -25.33
CA ASP A 329 1.85 3.55 -26.48
C ASP A 329 1.45 4.99 -26.08
N ASP A 330 0.96 5.76 -27.06
CA ASP A 330 0.56 7.16 -26.85
C ASP A 330 -0.77 7.31 -26.12
N SER A 331 -1.52 6.22 -25.89
CA SER A 331 -2.67 6.22 -24.98
C SER A 331 -2.22 5.99 -23.52
N GLY A 332 -1.01 5.48 -23.32
CA GLY A 332 -0.48 5.09 -22.03
C GLY A 332 -0.75 3.63 -21.67
N GLN A 333 -1.09 2.80 -22.65
CA GLN A 333 -1.28 1.35 -22.50
C GLN A 333 0.06 0.62 -22.66
N ILE A 334 0.27 -0.44 -21.86
CA ILE A 334 1.46 -1.29 -21.96
C ILE A 334 1.53 -1.98 -23.32
N LEU A 335 2.70 -1.92 -23.96
CA LEU A 335 2.99 -2.65 -25.20
C LEU A 335 3.42 -4.09 -24.86
N LEU A 336 2.46 -5.01 -24.82
CA LEU A 336 2.69 -6.40 -24.42
C LEU A 336 3.68 -7.14 -25.34
N ASP A 337 3.67 -6.84 -26.65
CA ASP A 337 4.61 -7.43 -27.60
C ASP A 337 6.06 -7.02 -27.32
N GLU A 338 6.28 -5.78 -26.89
CA GLU A 338 7.60 -5.32 -26.46
C GLU A 338 8.01 -5.97 -25.14
N TYR A 339 7.08 -6.14 -24.21
CA TYR A 339 7.33 -6.89 -22.98
C TYR A 339 7.80 -8.33 -23.25
N ARG A 340 7.14 -9.06 -24.16
CA ARG A 340 7.54 -10.43 -24.55
C ARG A 340 9.00 -10.50 -25.02
N LYS A 341 9.47 -9.48 -25.74
CA LYS A 341 10.86 -9.40 -26.25
C LYS A 341 11.89 -9.10 -25.15
N LEU A 342 11.47 -8.53 -24.02
CA LEU A 342 12.36 -8.25 -22.90
C LEU A 342 12.65 -9.52 -22.08
N LEU A 343 11.71 -10.46 -22.01
CA LEU A 343 11.82 -11.66 -21.20
C LEU A 343 12.84 -12.66 -21.77
N ASN A 344 13.74 -13.12 -20.90
CA ASN A 344 14.76 -14.12 -21.24
C ASN A 344 15.27 -14.84 -19.98
N SER A 345 16.22 -15.75 -20.13
CA SER A 345 16.75 -16.57 -19.01
C SER A 345 17.50 -15.79 -17.93
N ARG A 346 17.85 -14.52 -18.17
CA ARG A 346 18.44 -13.60 -17.19
C ARG A 346 17.40 -12.79 -16.44
N THR A 347 16.15 -12.76 -16.89
CA THR A 347 15.07 -12.08 -16.19
C THR A 347 14.80 -12.82 -14.88
N ARG A 348 15.04 -12.14 -13.75
CA ARG A 348 14.80 -12.71 -12.41
C ARG A 348 13.52 -12.18 -11.78
N LEU A 349 13.21 -10.93 -12.05
CA LEU A 349 12.06 -10.25 -11.47
C LEU A 349 11.38 -9.37 -12.51
N VAL A 350 10.05 -9.39 -12.51
CA VAL A 350 9.19 -8.39 -13.13
C VAL A 350 8.47 -7.65 -12.01
N ALA A 351 8.67 -6.34 -11.89
CA ALA A 351 7.95 -5.50 -10.93
C ALA A 351 7.02 -4.55 -11.71
N ILE A 352 5.71 -4.69 -11.51
CA ILE A 352 4.68 -4.08 -12.36
C ILE A 352 3.57 -3.45 -11.53
N THR A 353 3.18 -2.22 -11.87
CA THR A 353 1.98 -1.60 -11.32
C THR A 353 0.71 -2.25 -11.90
N GLN A 354 -0.27 -2.56 -11.06
CA GLN A 354 -1.58 -3.03 -11.54
C GLN A 354 -2.41 -1.87 -12.12
N VAL A 355 -2.34 -0.71 -11.48
CA VAL A 355 -3.02 0.53 -11.92
C VAL A 355 -2.08 1.71 -11.78
N SER A 356 -1.85 2.45 -12.86
CA SER A 356 -0.98 3.64 -12.84
C SER A 356 -1.58 4.75 -11.97
N ASN A 357 -0.80 5.29 -11.03
CA ASN A 357 -1.23 6.43 -10.22
C ASN A 357 -1.29 7.75 -11.00
N ALA A 358 -0.56 7.85 -12.11
CA ALA A 358 -0.48 9.06 -12.91
C ALA A 358 -1.52 9.05 -14.03
N LEU A 359 -1.66 7.93 -14.74
CA LEU A 359 -2.52 7.84 -15.93
C LEU A 359 -3.87 7.16 -15.65
N GLY A 360 -3.97 6.42 -14.55
CA GLY A 360 -5.10 5.54 -14.27
C GLY A 360 -5.08 4.23 -15.08
N THR A 361 -4.18 4.06 -16.05
CA THR A 361 -4.10 2.83 -16.88
C THR A 361 -4.13 1.57 -16.03
N VAL A 362 -5.06 0.66 -16.33
CA VAL A 362 -5.09 -0.71 -15.80
C VAL A 362 -4.19 -1.58 -16.68
N THR A 363 -3.19 -2.21 -16.09
CA THR A 363 -2.27 -3.09 -16.85
C THR A 363 -2.87 -4.49 -17.02
N PRO A 364 -2.53 -5.22 -18.11
CA PRO A 364 -2.93 -6.61 -18.28
C PRO A 364 -2.10 -7.54 -17.38
N VAL A 365 -2.22 -7.35 -16.06
CA VAL A 365 -1.30 -7.91 -15.06
C VAL A 365 -1.29 -9.44 -15.08
N GLN A 366 -2.43 -10.09 -15.32
CA GLN A 366 -2.53 -11.55 -15.41
C GLN A 366 -1.67 -12.10 -16.56
N GLU A 367 -1.74 -11.48 -17.73
CA GLU A 367 -0.93 -11.87 -18.89
C GLU A 367 0.55 -11.59 -18.64
N ILE A 368 0.86 -10.47 -17.98
CA ILE A 368 2.22 -10.11 -17.60
C ILE A 368 2.81 -11.15 -16.65
N VAL A 369 2.06 -11.57 -15.64
CA VAL A 369 2.48 -12.59 -14.67
C VAL A 369 2.72 -13.93 -15.36
N ALA A 370 1.75 -14.40 -16.16
CA ALA A 370 1.86 -15.67 -16.87
C ALA A 370 3.11 -15.73 -17.78
N LEU A 371 3.39 -14.65 -18.52
CA LEU A 371 4.57 -14.56 -19.37
C LEU A 371 5.88 -14.50 -18.54
N ALA A 372 5.90 -13.77 -17.42
CA ALA A 372 7.07 -13.72 -16.54
C ALA A 372 7.42 -15.10 -16.00
N HIS A 373 6.42 -15.84 -15.51
CA HIS A 373 6.59 -17.19 -14.99
C HIS A 373 7.04 -18.17 -16.06
N ALA A 374 6.51 -18.07 -17.27
CA ALA A 374 6.97 -18.86 -18.41
C ALA A 374 8.47 -18.63 -18.73
N ALA A 375 9.00 -17.45 -18.43
CA ALA A 375 10.42 -17.12 -18.53
C ALA A 375 11.23 -17.47 -17.26
N GLY A 376 10.60 -18.00 -16.22
CA GLY A 376 11.22 -18.36 -14.93
C GLY A 376 11.47 -17.18 -13.99
N ALA A 377 10.90 -16.01 -14.26
CA ALA A 377 11.01 -14.83 -13.42
C ALA A 377 9.93 -14.81 -12.33
N ARG A 378 10.20 -14.14 -11.20
CA ARG A 378 9.19 -13.82 -10.17
C ARG A 378 8.52 -12.50 -10.45
N VAL A 379 7.34 -12.27 -9.88
CA VAL A 379 6.54 -11.07 -10.13
C VAL A 379 6.13 -10.37 -8.84
N LEU A 380 6.48 -9.10 -8.73
CA LEU A 380 5.93 -8.18 -7.73
C LEU A 380 4.88 -7.29 -8.39
N VAL A 381 3.68 -7.31 -7.85
CA VAL A 381 2.57 -6.45 -8.30
C VAL A 381 2.38 -5.30 -7.31
N ASP A 382 2.56 -4.06 -7.78
CA ASP A 382 2.17 -2.86 -7.04
C ASP A 382 0.67 -2.61 -7.21
N GLY A 383 -0.07 -2.95 -6.17
CA GLY A 383 -1.52 -2.79 -6.06
C GLY A 383 -1.96 -1.53 -5.32
N ALA A 384 -1.07 -0.57 -5.08
CA ALA A 384 -1.38 0.58 -4.23
C ALA A 384 -2.55 1.43 -4.75
N GLN A 385 -2.82 1.43 -6.06
CA GLN A 385 -4.00 2.07 -6.64
C GLN A 385 -5.14 1.10 -6.92
N SER A 386 -4.87 -0.16 -7.27
CA SER A 386 -5.94 -1.10 -7.66
C SER A 386 -6.84 -1.47 -6.49
N VAL A 387 -6.28 -1.59 -5.28
CA VAL A 387 -6.94 -2.20 -4.12
C VAL A 387 -8.19 -1.43 -3.63
N SER A 388 -8.35 -0.17 -4.00
CA SER A 388 -9.54 0.65 -3.68
C SER A 388 -10.54 0.76 -4.83
N HIS A 389 -10.14 0.41 -6.05
CA HIS A 389 -10.90 0.68 -7.27
C HIS A 389 -11.42 -0.60 -7.95
N MET A 390 -10.83 -1.75 -7.65
CA MET A 390 -11.22 -3.04 -8.24
C MET A 390 -10.93 -4.20 -7.31
N ARG A 391 -11.64 -5.32 -7.52
CA ARG A 391 -11.38 -6.56 -6.79
C ARG A 391 -10.01 -7.12 -7.13
N VAL A 392 -9.27 -7.49 -6.10
CA VAL A 392 -7.97 -8.15 -6.20
C VAL A 392 -8.09 -9.57 -5.66
N ASN A 393 -7.51 -10.53 -6.38
CA ASN A 393 -7.34 -11.89 -5.89
C ASN A 393 -5.93 -12.35 -6.27
N VAL A 394 -5.02 -12.38 -5.29
CA VAL A 394 -3.60 -12.70 -5.51
C VAL A 394 -3.36 -14.12 -6.00
N GLN A 395 -4.25 -15.07 -5.64
CA GLN A 395 -4.19 -16.44 -6.16
C GLN A 395 -4.60 -16.49 -7.64
N ALA A 396 -5.67 -15.78 -8.02
CA ALA A 396 -6.11 -15.71 -9.41
C ALA A 396 -5.11 -14.94 -10.30
N LEU A 397 -4.41 -13.96 -9.72
CA LEU A 397 -3.31 -13.27 -10.39
C LEU A 397 -2.04 -14.13 -10.50
N ASP A 398 -1.92 -15.15 -9.66
CA ASP A 398 -0.70 -15.91 -9.41
C ASP A 398 0.52 -15.02 -9.03
N ALA A 399 0.29 -13.88 -8.38
CA ALA A 399 1.37 -12.96 -8.01
C ALA A 399 2.33 -13.62 -7.01
N ASP A 400 3.65 -13.50 -7.20
CA ASP A 400 4.64 -13.97 -6.22
C ASP A 400 4.68 -13.04 -5.00
N PHE A 401 4.57 -11.73 -5.25
CA PHE A 401 4.39 -10.69 -4.25
C PHE A 401 3.29 -9.71 -4.69
N PHE A 402 2.50 -9.22 -3.74
CA PHE A 402 1.52 -8.15 -3.97
C PHE A 402 1.60 -7.12 -2.85
N VAL A 403 1.60 -5.84 -3.17
CA VAL A 403 1.81 -4.78 -2.18
C VAL A 403 0.77 -3.68 -2.28
N PHE A 404 0.37 -3.09 -1.16
CA PHE A 404 -0.47 -1.88 -1.16
C PHE A 404 -0.29 -1.04 0.11
N SER A 405 -0.76 0.20 0.06
CA SER A 405 -0.79 1.13 1.20
C SER A 405 -2.20 1.31 1.74
N GLY A 406 -2.38 1.22 3.06
CA GLY A 406 -3.68 1.37 3.71
C GLY A 406 -4.34 2.74 3.45
N HIS A 407 -3.55 3.81 3.46
CA HIS A 407 -4.08 5.18 3.27
C HIS A 407 -4.73 5.45 1.91
N LYS A 408 -4.60 4.52 0.95
CA LYS A 408 -5.28 4.54 -0.35
C LYS A 408 -6.57 3.71 -0.38
N VAL A 409 -6.79 2.86 0.62
CA VAL A 409 -8.03 2.11 0.85
C VAL A 409 -8.72 2.59 2.13
N PHE A 410 -8.79 3.91 2.30
CA PHE A 410 -9.56 4.58 3.36
C PHE A 410 -9.11 4.27 4.80
N ALA A 411 -8.00 3.55 4.96
CA ALA A 411 -7.37 3.25 6.24
C ALA A 411 -6.42 4.37 6.69
N PRO A 412 -5.89 4.32 7.92
CA PRO A 412 -4.91 5.30 8.41
C PRO A 412 -3.61 5.35 7.59
N THR A 413 -2.83 6.40 7.81
CA THR A 413 -1.45 6.48 7.29
C THR A 413 -0.52 5.57 8.10
N GLY A 414 0.65 5.23 7.56
CA GLY A 414 1.65 4.47 8.32
C GLY A 414 1.34 2.98 8.47
N ILE A 415 0.40 2.45 7.68
CA ILE A 415 0.11 1.02 7.53
C ILE A 415 -0.01 0.64 6.05
N GLY A 416 0.51 -0.52 5.72
CA GLY A 416 0.51 -1.13 4.39
C GLY A 416 0.80 -2.63 4.51
N VAL A 417 0.77 -3.29 3.37
CA VAL A 417 0.75 -4.76 3.31
C VAL A 417 1.72 -5.26 2.26
N VAL A 418 2.43 -6.33 2.60
CA VAL A 418 3.05 -7.26 1.65
C VAL A 418 2.27 -8.57 1.73
N TYR A 419 1.82 -9.06 0.59
CA TYR A 419 1.54 -10.47 0.39
C TYR A 419 2.76 -11.12 -0.28
N GLY A 420 3.10 -12.34 0.15
CA GLY A 420 4.07 -13.18 -0.53
C GLY A 420 3.66 -14.64 -0.53
N LYS A 421 4.02 -15.39 -1.57
CA LYS A 421 3.84 -16.85 -1.58
C LYS A 421 4.62 -17.49 -0.43
N GLN A 422 4.03 -18.48 0.24
CA GLN A 422 4.58 -19.07 1.47
C GLN A 422 6.01 -19.57 1.26
N GLU A 423 6.26 -20.29 0.17
CA GLU A 423 7.58 -20.83 -0.15
C GLU A 423 8.65 -19.74 -0.34
N LEU A 424 8.26 -18.55 -0.83
CA LEU A 424 9.16 -17.41 -0.95
C LEU A 424 9.43 -16.81 0.42
N LEU A 425 8.39 -16.56 1.20
CA LEU A 425 8.50 -16.01 2.55
C LEU A 425 9.36 -16.89 3.46
N ASP A 426 9.25 -18.21 3.36
CA ASP A 426 10.04 -19.16 4.12
C ASP A 426 11.53 -19.09 3.75
N SER A 427 11.84 -18.99 2.45
CA SER A 427 13.21 -18.93 1.93
C SER A 427 13.93 -17.59 2.17
N MET A 428 13.17 -16.51 2.33
CA MET A 428 13.70 -15.16 2.47
C MET A 428 14.37 -14.95 3.83
N PRO A 429 15.53 -14.25 3.88
CA PRO A 429 16.14 -13.84 5.15
C PRO A 429 15.29 -12.76 5.82
N PRO A 430 15.43 -12.55 7.14
CA PRO A 430 14.79 -11.42 7.81
C PRO A 430 15.24 -10.08 7.23
N TRP A 431 14.36 -9.08 7.35
CA TRP A 431 14.65 -7.74 6.83
C TRP A 431 15.21 -6.80 7.91
N GLN A 432 14.39 -6.46 8.90
CA GLN A 432 14.79 -5.69 10.08
C GLN A 432 15.03 -6.64 11.25
N GLY A 433 16.01 -6.34 12.10
CA GLY A 433 16.34 -7.13 13.30
C GLY A 433 15.89 -6.42 14.56
N GLY A 434 15.29 -7.16 15.50
CA GLY A 434 14.83 -6.62 16.77
C GLY A 434 13.93 -7.61 17.52
N GLY A 435 13.18 -7.13 18.52
CA GLY A 435 12.17 -7.95 19.20
C GLY A 435 11.02 -8.38 18.26
N ASN A 436 10.11 -9.22 18.76
CA ASN A 436 8.95 -9.78 18.04
C ASN A 436 9.28 -10.81 16.94
N MET A 437 10.27 -10.53 16.10
CA MET A 437 10.67 -11.40 14.98
C MET A 437 11.58 -12.59 15.35
N ILE A 438 11.98 -12.66 16.62
CA ILE A 438 12.90 -13.66 17.18
C ILE A 438 12.11 -14.77 17.87
N ALA A 439 12.49 -16.03 17.60
CA ALA A 439 12.03 -17.19 18.35
C ALA A 439 12.93 -17.49 19.56
N ASP A 440 14.26 -17.38 19.39
CA ASP A 440 15.25 -17.52 20.46
C ASP A 440 16.51 -16.69 20.16
N VAL A 441 17.18 -16.16 21.19
CA VAL A 441 18.38 -15.34 21.03
C VAL A 441 19.40 -15.60 22.13
N THR A 442 20.62 -15.93 21.71
CA THR A 442 21.83 -15.95 22.53
C THR A 442 22.87 -15.00 21.93
N PHE A 443 24.01 -14.80 22.59
CA PHE A 443 25.11 -14.00 22.04
C PHE A 443 25.77 -14.66 20.81
N GLU A 444 25.66 -15.98 20.69
CA GLU A 444 26.25 -16.78 19.61
C GLU A 444 25.31 -16.96 18.43
N LYS A 445 23.99 -16.98 18.66
CA LYS A 445 23.01 -17.31 17.61
C LYS A 445 21.65 -16.67 17.85
N THR A 446 20.96 -16.36 16.76
CA THR A 446 19.54 -15.99 16.76
C THR A 446 18.75 -16.99 15.91
N LEU A 447 17.62 -17.45 16.45
CA LEU A 447 16.60 -18.19 15.73
C LEU A 447 15.42 -17.25 15.48
N TYR A 448 14.92 -17.23 14.25
CA TYR A 448 13.84 -16.33 13.83
C TYR A 448 12.49 -17.04 13.86
N GLN A 449 11.42 -16.27 14.08
CA GLN A 449 10.04 -16.75 13.89
C GLN A 449 9.78 -17.10 12.41
N PRO A 450 8.74 -17.89 12.11
CA PRO A 450 8.23 -18.00 10.74
C PRO A 450 7.60 -16.68 10.26
N ALA A 451 7.25 -16.64 8.97
CA ALA A 451 6.39 -15.57 8.46
C ALA A 451 5.01 -15.62 9.15
N PRO A 452 4.36 -14.47 9.39
CA PRO A 452 4.76 -13.13 8.98
C PRO A 452 5.71 -12.44 9.97
N ASN A 453 5.78 -12.93 11.21
CA ASN A 453 6.49 -12.29 12.33
C ASN A 453 7.98 -12.09 12.06
N LYS A 454 8.62 -12.97 11.27
CA LYS A 454 10.00 -12.82 10.78
C LYS A 454 10.30 -11.44 10.19
N PHE A 455 9.28 -10.77 9.65
CA PHE A 455 9.38 -9.52 8.92
C PHE A 455 8.81 -8.31 9.67
N GLU A 456 8.22 -8.52 10.84
CA GLU A 456 7.57 -7.49 11.67
C GLU A 456 8.39 -7.22 12.94
N ALA A 457 9.60 -6.68 12.75
CA ALA A 457 10.52 -6.42 13.85
C ALA A 457 10.06 -5.25 14.73
N GLY A 458 10.18 -5.43 16.05
CA GLY A 458 9.78 -4.44 17.05
C GLY A 458 8.27 -4.39 17.29
N THR A 459 7.82 -3.37 18.03
CA THR A 459 6.40 -3.10 18.21
C THR A 459 5.84 -2.50 16.91
N GLY A 460 4.93 -3.21 16.26
CA GLY A 460 4.29 -2.75 15.03
C GLY A 460 3.29 -1.61 15.22
N ASN A 461 2.72 -1.14 14.11
CA ASN A 461 1.65 -0.14 14.13
C ASN A 461 0.28 -0.78 14.38
N ILE A 462 0.06 -1.22 15.63
CA ILE A 462 -1.06 -2.09 16.02
C ILE A 462 -2.42 -1.43 15.76
N ALA A 463 -2.61 -0.20 16.25
CA ALA A 463 -3.88 0.51 16.12
C ALA A 463 -4.24 0.76 14.65
N ASP A 464 -3.27 1.14 13.81
CA ASP A 464 -3.54 1.41 12.40
C ASP A 464 -3.76 0.15 11.58
N ALA A 465 -3.16 -1.00 11.94
CA ALA A 465 -3.53 -2.30 11.38
C ALA A 465 -4.99 -2.63 11.68
N VAL A 466 -5.43 -2.39 12.92
CA VAL A 466 -6.83 -2.53 13.33
C VAL A 466 -7.75 -1.57 12.54
N GLY A 467 -7.32 -0.32 12.35
CA GLY A 467 -8.01 0.67 11.51
C GLY A 467 -8.09 0.26 10.04
N LEU A 468 -7.05 -0.38 9.50
CA LEU A 468 -7.06 -0.99 8.16
C LEU A 468 -8.11 -2.10 8.05
N GLY A 469 -8.23 -2.95 9.08
CA GLY A 469 -9.31 -3.95 9.14
C GLY A 469 -10.70 -3.31 9.04
N ALA A 470 -10.96 -2.21 9.75
CA ALA A 470 -12.24 -1.49 9.67
C ALA A 470 -12.46 -0.81 8.32
N ALA A 471 -11.41 -0.33 7.67
CA ALA A 471 -11.51 0.27 6.34
C ALA A 471 -11.87 -0.78 5.28
N ILE A 472 -11.30 -1.98 5.39
CA ILE A 472 -11.64 -3.12 4.54
C ILE A 472 -13.10 -3.52 4.76
N ASP A 473 -13.55 -3.70 6.00
CA ASP A 473 -14.96 -4.01 6.27
C ASP A 473 -15.90 -2.96 5.67
N TYR A 474 -15.53 -1.68 5.74
CA TYR A 474 -16.31 -0.59 5.19
C TYR A 474 -16.45 -0.70 3.66
N VAL A 475 -15.33 -0.95 2.96
CA VAL A 475 -15.31 -1.13 1.50
C VAL A 475 -16.07 -2.40 1.08
N GLU A 476 -15.87 -3.52 1.78
CA GLU A 476 -16.56 -4.78 1.51
C GLU A 476 -18.07 -4.69 1.74
N ARG A 477 -18.50 -3.93 2.77
CA ARG A 477 -19.92 -3.69 3.05
C ARG A 477 -20.62 -2.93 1.93
N ILE A 478 -19.92 -1.99 1.28
CA ILE A 478 -20.44 -1.29 0.10
C ILE A 478 -20.40 -2.21 -1.12
N GLY A 479 -19.33 -3.00 -1.25
CA GLY A 479 -19.07 -3.88 -2.38
C GLY A 479 -18.16 -3.21 -3.42
N LEU A 480 -17.02 -3.84 -3.71
CA LEU A 480 -16.04 -3.32 -4.67
C LEU A 480 -16.61 -3.25 -6.08
N GLU A 481 -17.52 -4.14 -6.44
CA GLU A 481 -18.19 -4.16 -7.74
C GLU A 481 -19.11 -2.93 -7.91
N ALA A 482 -19.84 -2.54 -6.86
CA ALA A 482 -20.67 -1.34 -6.86
C ALA A 482 -19.81 -0.06 -6.90
N ILE A 483 -18.73 -0.03 -6.12
CA ILE A 483 -17.72 1.05 -6.14
C ILE A 483 -17.14 1.21 -7.55
N ALA A 484 -16.65 0.12 -8.14
CA ALA A 484 -16.02 0.14 -9.47
C ALA A 484 -16.99 0.64 -10.54
N HIS A 485 -18.25 0.19 -10.50
CA HIS A 485 -19.28 0.63 -11.44
C HIS A 485 -19.58 2.13 -11.30
N TYR A 486 -19.78 2.61 -10.06
CA TYR A 486 -20.04 4.03 -9.80
C TYR A 486 -18.85 4.91 -10.23
N GLU A 487 -17.65 4.53 -9.83
CA GLU A 487 -16.43 5.26 -10.16
C GLU A 487 -16.16 5.28 -11.66
N HIS A 488 -16.42 4.18 -12.37
CA HIS A 488 -16.31 4.14 -13.83
C HIS A 488 -17.28 5.11 -14.50
N GLY A 489 -18.55 5.13 -14.08
CA GLY A 489 -19.52 6.08 -14.59
C GLY A 489 -19.13 7.54 -14.34
N LEU A 490 -18.64 7.84 -13.14
CA LEU A 490 -18.12 9.17 -12.79
C LEU A 490 -16.88 9.54 -13.61
N LEU A 491 -15.98 8.59 -13.86
CA LEU A 491 -14.82 8.76 -14.73
C LEU A 491 -15.23 9.09 -16.17
N VAL A 492 -16.22 8.38 -16.74
CA VAL A 492 -16.72 8.64 -18.09
C VAL A 492 -17.32 10.04 -18.17
N TYR A 493 -18.15 10.41 -17.18
CA TYR A 493 -18.72 11.75 -17.06
C TYR A 493 -17.65 12.84 -17.01
N ALA A 494 -16.65 12.67 -16.13
CA ALA A 494 -15.55 13.62 -15.97
C ALA A 494 -14.64 13.69 -17.21
N THR A 495 -14.41 12.57 -17.89
CA THR A 495 -13.62 12.53 -19.14
C THR A 495 -14.29 13.38 -20.21
N HIS A 496 -15.60 13.21 -20.42
CA HIS A 496 -16.36 14.01 -21.39
C HIS A 496 -16.40 15.50 -20.99
N GLY A 497 -16.59 15.79 -19.70
CA GLY A 497 -16.55 17.16 -19.17
C GLY A 497 -15.22 17.86 -19.41
N LEU A 498 -14.09 17.18 -19.12
CA LEU A 498 -12.76 17.73 -19.35
C LEU A 498 -12.43 17.90 -20.84
N GLN A 499 -12.86 16.98 -21.71
CA GLN A 499 -12.70 17.11 -23.16
C GLN A 499 -13.44 18.31 -23.75
N SER A 500 -14.48 18.81 -23.08
CA SER A 500 -15.19 20.03 -23.49
C SER A 500 -14.41 21.33 -23.22
N VAL A 501 -13.33 21.28 -22.43
CA VAL A 501 -12.52 22.45 -22.10
C VAL A 501 -11.59 22.78 -23.28
N PRO A 502 -11.70 23.97 -23.89
CA PRO A 502 -10.87 24.34 -25.04
C PRO A 502 -9.36 24.22 -24.75
N GLY A 503 -8.65 23.52 -25.63
CA GLY A 503 -7.19 23.34 -25.54
C GLY A 503 -6.70 22.36 -24.47
N LEU A 504 -7.56 21.92 -23.53
CA LEU A 504 -7.15 20.95 -22.51
C LEU A 504 -6.75 19.63 -23.17
N ARG A 505 -5.61 19.09 -22.75
CA ARG A 505 -5.12 17.78 -23.20
C ARG A 505 -5.06 16.81 -22.03
N LEU A 506 -5.83 15.72 -22.13
CA LEU A 506 -5.71 14.57 -21.24
C LEU A 506 -4.40 13.83 -21.50
N VAL A 507 -3.79 13.31 -20.43
CA VAL A 507 -2.56 12.52 -20.45
C VAL A 507 -2.90 11.16 -19.85
N GLY A 508 -2.80 10.10 -20.65
CA GLY A 508 -3.31 8.77 -20.30
C GLY A 508 -4.78 8.61 -20.68
N THR A 509 -5.02 8.05 -21.86
CA THR A 509 -6.34 7.77 -22.44
C THR A 509 -6.50 6.30 -22.80
N ALA A 510 -5.80 5.42 -22.08
CA ALA A 510 -5.97 3.98 -22.19
C ALA A 510 -7.44 3.58 -22.04
N ALA A 511 -7.87 2.57 -22.80
CA ALA A 511 -9.27 2.12 -22.81
C ALA A 511 -9.73 1.66 -21.42
N ASN A 512 -8.89 0.90 -20.72
CA ASN A 512 -9.13 0.46 -19.36
C ASN A 512 -8.35 1.33 -18.39
N LYS A 513 -9.05 2.18 -17.63
CA LYS A 513 -8.43 3.06 -16.64
C LYS A 513 -9.29 3.22 -15.40
N ALA A 514 -8.63 3.34 -14.26
CA ALA A 514 -9.22 3.81 -13.02
C ALA A 514 -9.50 5.33 -13.08
N SER A 515 -10.18 5.82 -12.05
CA SER A 515 -10.73 7.17 -11.97
C SER A 515 -9.70 8.26 -11.69
N VAL A 516 -8.59 8.24 -12.43
CA VAL A 516 -7.48 9.20 -12.40
C VAL A 516 -7.43 9.95 -13.72
N LEU A 517 -7.50 11.28 -13.68
CA LEU A 517 -7.50 12.14 -14.85
C LEU A 517 -6.32 13.12 -14.74
N SER A 518 -5.23 12.82 -15.44
CA SER A 518 -4.11 13.74 -15.60
C SER A 518 -4.32 14.59 -16.85
N PHE A 519 -4.03 15.88 -16.76
CA PHE A 519 -4.18 16.80 -17.87
C PHE A 519 -3.19 17.96 -17.81
N VAL A 520 -3.06 18.63 -18.95
CA VAL A 520 -2.39 19.92 -19.09
C VAL A 520 -3.35 20.91 -19.75
N LEU A 521 -3.21 22.18 -19.38
CA LEU A 521 -3.97 23.29 -19.97
C LEU A 521 -2.98 24.26 -20.62
N PRO A 522 -3.01 24.45 -21.95
CA PRO A 522 -2.13 25.39 -22.64
C PRO A 522 -2.21 26.79 -22.03
N GLY A 523 -1.07 27.49 -22.01
CA GLY A 523 -0.98 28.84 -21.46
C GLY A 523 -0.87 28.92 -19.93
N TYR A 524 -0.96 27.79 -19.22
CA TYR A 524 -0.85 27.74 -17.76
C TYR A 524 0.18 26.71 -17.29
N ARG A 525 0.93 27.06 -16.24
CA ARG A 525 1.71 26.09 -15.48
C ARG A 525 0.76 25.28 -14.59
N THR A 526 1.14 24.04 -14.28
CA THR A 526 0.31 23.13 -13.48
C THR A 526 -0.03 23.71 -12.11
N GLU A 527 0.91 24.41 -11.48
CA GLU A 527 0.73 25.06 -10.18
C GLU A 527 -0.27 26.23 -10.23
N GLU A 528 -0.36 26.92 -11.37
CA GLU A 528 -1.31 28.03 -11.56
C GLU A 528 -2.74 27.49 -11.67
N VAL A 529 -2.92 26.39 -12.41
CA VAL A 529 -4.19 25.68 -12.48
C VAL A 529 -4.57 25.13 -11.09
N GLY A 530 -3.65 24.47 -10.39
CA GLY A 530 -3.88 23.95 -9.04
C GLY A 530 -4.26 25.06 -8.04
N LYS A 531 -3.60 26.22 -8.10
CA LYS A 531 -3.93 27.38 -7.26
C LYS A 531 -5.32 27.93 -7.57
N ALA A 532 -5.68 28.06 -8.84
CA ALA A 532 -7.01 28.53 -9.25
C ALA A 532 -8.12 27.57 -8.80
N LEU A 533 -7.89 26.26 -8.91
CA LEU A 533 -8.82 25.24 -8.41
C LEU A 533 -8.95 25.29 -6.88
N ASN A 534 -7.84 25.45 -6.15
CA ASN A 534 -7.86 25.55 -4.69
C ASN A 534 -8.67 26.78 -4.20
N GLN A 535 -8.63 27.91 -4.90
CA GLN A 535 -9.47 29.08 -4.61
C GLN A 535 -10.98 28.81 -4.76
N GLU A 536 -11.34 27.71 -5.43
CA GLU A 536 -12.70 27.24 -5.64
C GLU A 536 -13.08 26.09 -4.68
N GLY A 537 -12.20 25.77 -3.72
CA GLY A 537 -12.39 24.66 -2.78
C GLY A 537 -11.98 23.29 -3.35
N ILE A 538 -11.42 23.26 -4.56
CA ILE A 538 -11.09 22.01 -5.28
C ILE A 538 -9.64 21.63 -5.01
N ALA A 539 -9.43 20.50 -4.33
CA ALA A 539 -8.13 19.92 -4.08
C ALA A 539 -7.74 18.96 -5.22
N VAL A 540 -6.67 19.28 -5.94
CA VAL A 540 -6.05 18.42 -6.97
C VAL A 540 -4.54 18.33 -6.73
N ARG A 541 -3.88 17.34 -7.32
CA ARG A 541 -2.41 17.28 -7.33
C ARG A 541 -1.85 18.03 -8.53
N SER A 542 -0.80 18.81 -8.33
CA SER A 542 0.02 19.37 -9.42
C SER A 542 1.47 18.91 -9.25
N GLY A 543 2.11 18.52 -10.34
CA GLY A 543 3.52 18.12 -10.35
C GLY A 543 3.75 16.79 -11.05
N HIS A 544 4.77 16.05 -10.60
CA HIS A 544 5.23 14.84 -11.27
C HIS A 544 4.61 13.54 -10.76
N HIS A 545 3.75 13.60 -9.73
CA HIS A 545 3.04 12.46 -9.13
C HIS A 545 3.92 11.26 -8.75
N CYS A 546 5.20 11.49 -8.46
CA CYS A 546 6.20 10.44 -8.27
C CYS A 546 6.25 9.43 -9.45
N ALA A 547 6.04 9.90 -10.67
CA ALA A 547 5.98 9.11 -11.90
C ALA A 547 6.62 9.87 -13.08
N GLN A 548 7.80 10.47 -12.84
CA GLN A 548 8.49 11.27 -13.87
C GLN A 548 8.76 10.52 -15.19
N PRO A 549 9.18 9.23 -15.20
CA PRO A 549 9.47 8.54 -16.46
C PRO A 549 8.29 8.50 -17.43
N ILE A 550 7.07 8.21 -16.94
CA ILE A 550 5.88 8.22 -17.79
C ILE A 550 5.55 9.62 -18.28
N LEU A 551 5.63 10.65 -17.42
CA LEU A 551 5.36 12.02 -17.88
C LEU A 551 6.34 12.45 -18.98
N ARG A 552 7.63 12.11 -18.83
CA ARG A 552 8.66 12.41 -19.84
C ARG A 552 8.42 11.68 -21.16
N ARG A 553 7.91 10.45 -21.13
CA ARG A 553 7.46 9.73 -22.34
C ARG A 553 6.35 10.47 -23.09
N PHE A 554 5.54 11.25 -22.37
CA PHE A 554 4.52 12.14 -22.93
C PHE A 554 5.01 13.57 -23.21
N GLY A 555 6.31 13.82 -23.12
CA GLY A 555 6.91 15.14 -23.35
C GLY A 555 6.66 16.14 -22.21
N LEU A 556 6.42 15.67 -20.99
CA LEU A 556 6.00 16.49 -19.85
C LEU A 556 6.85 16.23 -18.59
N GLU A 557 7.11 17.26 -17.80
CA GLU A 557 7.66 17.12 -16.44
C GLU A 557 6.57 17.11 -15.36
N ALA A 558 5.41 17.70 -15.65
CA ALA A 558 4.32 17.86 -14.69
C ALA A 558 2.96 17.85 -15.36
N THR A 559 1.95 17.41 -14.62
CA THR A 559 0.53 17.52 -14.98
C THR A 559 -0.29 17.97 -13.77
N VAL A 560 -1.52 18.41 -14.02
CA VAL A 560 -2.56 18.47 -12.99
C VAL A 560 -3.27 17.13 -12.99
N ARG A 561 -3.51 16.56 -11.81
CA ARG A 561 -4.20 15.28 -11.64
C ARG A 561 -5.39 15.45 -10.72
N SER A 562 -6.57 15.23 -11.27
CA SER A 562 -7.81 15.00 -10.52
C SER A 562 -8.08 13.50 -10.45
N SER A 563 -8.06 12.94 -9.26
CA SER A 563 -8.36 11.53 -8.99
C SER A 563 -9.61 11.43 -8.14
N LEU A 564 -10.58 10.67 -8.60
CA LEU A 564 -11.91 10.51 -8.02
C LEU A 564 -11.96 9.27 -7.12
N ALA A 565 -12.92 9.25 -6.21
CA ALA A 565 -13.29 8.10 -5.41
C ALA A 565 -14.83 7.98 -5.37
N PHE A 566 -15.35 6.88 -4.86
CA PHE A 566 -16.78 6.59 -4.81
C PHE A 566 -17.64 7.58 -3.99
N TYR A 567 -17.02 8.45 -3.19
CA TYR A 567 -17.74 9.53 -2.50
C TYR A 567 -17.80 10.84 -3.31
N ASN A 568 -17.13 10.94 -4.45
CA ASN A 568 -17.19 12.13 -5.30
C ASN A 568 -18.48 12.15 -6.13
N THR A 569 -18.91 13.33 -6.58
CA THR A 569 -20.18 13.48 -7.32
C THR A 569 -20.02 14.18 -8.67
N CYS A 570 -21.05 14.08 -9.52
CA CYS A 570 -21.07 14.79 -10.81
C CYS A 570 -21.06 16.31 -10.64
N GLU A 571 -21.66 16.85 -9.57
CA GLU A 571 -21.66 18.29 -9.28
C GLU A 571 -20.25 18.81 -8.94
N GLU A 572 -19.45 17.99 -8.26
CA GLU A 572 -18.05 18.29 -7.99
C GLU A 572 -17.23 18.34 -9.29
N VAL A 573 -17.51 17.41 -10.22
CA VAL A 573 -16.93 17.40 -11.57
C VAL A 573 -17.38 18.61 -12.38
N ASP A 574 -18.66 18.99 -12.31
CA ASP A 574 -19.20 20.18 -12.99
C ASP A 574 -18.49 21.45 -12.52
N THR A 575 -18.21 21.54 -11.22
CA THR A 575 -17.46 22.66 -10.63
C THR A 575 -16.02 22.68 -11.16
N LEU A 576 -15.34 21.53 -11.19
CA LEU A 576 -13.99 21.40 -11.79
C LEU A 576 -13.99 21.88 -13.26
N VAL A 577 -14.89 21.36 -14.09
CA VAL A 577 -14.97 21.70 -15.52
C VAL A 577 -15.27 23.19 -15.72
N SER A 578 -16.20 23.75 -14.93
CA SER A 578 -16.54 25.18 -14.98
C SER A 578 -15.34 26.07 -14.71
N VAL A 579 -14.52 25.75 -13.70
CA VAL A 579 -13.29 26.50 -13.39
C VAL A 579 -12.29 26.41 -14.53
N LEU A 580 -12.08 25.22 -15.08
CA LEU A 580 -11.16 25.01 -16.20
C LEU A 580 -11.60 25.72 -17.48
N GLN A 581 -12.90 25.73 -17.80
CA GLN A 581 -13.45 26.53 -18.91
C GLN A 581 -13.27 28.04 -18.69
N ARG A 582 -13.38 28.53 -17.45
CA ARG A 582 -13.07 29.95 -17.15
C ARG A 582 -11.60 30.28 -17.37
N LEU A 583 -10.69 29.39 -17.02
CA LEU A 583 -9.26 29.56 -17.30
C LEU A 583 -8.99 29.55 -18.81
N ALA A 584 -9.53 28.55 -19.52
CA ALA A 584 -9.34 28.39 -20.96
C ALA A 584 -9.86 29.59 -21.79
N ARG A 585 -10.87 30.33 -21.31
CA ARG A 585 -11.41 31.53 -21.99
C ARG A 585 -10.63 32.82 -21.73
N ARG A 586 -9.76 32.84 -20.72
CA ARG A 586 -8.96 34.03 -20.34
C ARG A 586 -7.64 34.12 -21.11
N HIS A 587 -7.29 33.05 -21.82
CA HIS A 587 -6.15 32.93 -22.72
C HIS A 587 -6.69 32.80 -24.15
#